data_AF-A0A973GTN7-F1
#
_entry.id   AF-A0A973GTN7-F1
#
_cell.length_a   1.000
_cell.length_b   1.000
_cell.length_c   1.000
_cell.angle_alpha   90.00
_cell.angle_beta   90.00
_cell.angle_gamma   90.00
#
_symmetry.space_group_name_H-M   'P 1'
#
loop_
_entity.id
_entity.type
_entity.pdbx_description
1 polymer ?
#
loop_
_entity_poly.entity_id
_entity_poly.type
_entity_poly.pdbx_seq_one_letter_code
_entity_poly.pdbx_strand_id
1 'polypeptide(L)'
;GDFEWGLFVNATLSSSFSYTSFSDNVEYDLQTTAFSTAGTRIAGGYLGGKTAPFSLGGDFIAFSNQLGQTIAGVSDTLTLGVRPGTANGDVSGLLKWYDLT
;
A
#
# COMPACT_ATOMS: atom_id res chain seq x y z
N GLY A 1 -3.12 19.52 1.84
CA GLY A 1 -4.46 19.17 2.33
C GLY A 1 -4.37 17.87 3.06
N ASP A 2 -5.46 17.50 3.72
CA ASP A 2 -5.53 16.22 4.42
C ASP A 2 -5.79 15.10 3.39
N PHE A 3 -5.33 13.89 3.68
CA PHE A 3 -5.53 12.72 2.83
C PHE A 3 -5.82 11.49 3.66
N GLU A 4 -6.53 10.54 3.05
CA GLU A 4 -6.71 9.20 3.60
C GLU A 4 -5.64 8.28 3.03
N TRP A 5 -5.16 7.36 3.86
CA TRP A 5 -4.30 6.28 3.41
C TRP A 5 -4.71 4.94 4.03
N GLY A 6 -4.36 3.86 3.35
CA GLY A 6 -4.52 2.51 3.85
C GLY A 6 -3.44 1.58 3.32
N LEU A 7 -3.03 0.64 4.15
CA LEU A 7 -2.10 -0.42 3.80
C LEU A 7 -2.86 -1.74 3.77
N PHE A 8 -2.74 -2.47 2.68
CA PHE A 8 -3.56 -3.63 2.37
C PHE A 8 -2.70 -4.83 1.97
N VAL A 9 -3.05 -6.01 2.45
CA VAL A 9 -2.48 -7.28 2.01
C VAL A 9 -3.41 -7.88 0.95
N ASN A 10 -2.83 -8.30 -0.18
CA ASN A 10 -3.52 -8.98 -1.27
C ASN A 10 -4.73 -8.18 -1.81
N ALA A 11 -4.56 -6.87 -1.96
CA ALA A 11 -5.53 -6.03 -2.66
C ALA A 11 -5.50 -6.35 -4.16
N THR A 12 -6.69 -6.42 -4.77
CA THR A 12 -6.86 -6.53 -6.22
C THR A 12 -7.23 -5.17 -6.78
N LEU A 13 -6.43 -4.65 -7.69
CA LEU A 13 -6.70 -3.40 -8.40
C LEU A 13 -7.86 -3.57 -9.41
N SER A 14 -8.57 -2.50 -9.73
CA SER A 14 -9.66 -2.55 -10.74
C SER A 14 -9.16 -2.71 -12.17
N SER A 15 -7.91 -2.36 -12.41
CA SER A 15 -7.18 -2.54 -13.66
C SER A 15 -5.86 -3.23 -13.36
N SER A 16 -5.35 -3.98 -14.33
CA SER A 16 -4.03 -4.62 -14.22
C SER A 16 -2.95 -3.55 -14.01
N PHE A 17 -2.02 -3.82 -13.11
CA PHE A 17 -0.77 -3.07 -13.03
C PHE A 17 -0.11 -3.02 -14.42
N SER A 18 0.28 -1.83 -14.85
CA SER A 18 1.27 -1.70 -15.93
C SER A 18 2.65 -1.81 -15.30
N TYR A 19 3.05 -3.04 -14.95
CA TYR A 19 4.41 -3.30 -14.47
C TYR A 19 5.38 -2.92 -15.59
N THR A 20 6.37 -2.09 -15.26
CA THR A 20 7.46 -1.79 -16.20
C THR A 20 8.65 -2.73 -16.01
N SER A 21 8.66 -3.50 -14.92
CA SER A 21 9.66 -4.52 -14.61
C SER A 21 9.08 -5.67 -13.77
N PHE A 22 9.81 -6.78 -13.72
CA PHE A 22 9.64 -7.85 -12.72
C PHE A 22 10.91 -8.00 -11.87
N SER A 23 11.87 -7.07 -11.98
CA SER A 23 13.18 -7.14 -11.34
C SER A 23 13.31 -6.35 -10.05
N ASP A 24 12.39 -5.41 -9.80
CA ASP A 24 12.51 -4.47 -8.70
C ASP A 24 11.45 -4.83 -7.66
N ASN A 25 11.85 -4.98 -6.39
CA ASN A 25 10.96 -5.41 -5.31
C ASN A 25 9.83 -4.41 -4.99
N VAL A 26 9.74 -3.30 -5.74
CA VAL A 26 8.74 -2.25 -5.60
C VAL A 26 8.24 -1.82 -6.95
N GLU A 27 6.93 -1.95 -7.13
CA GLU A 27 6.21 -1.58 -8.34
C GLU A 27 5.17 -0.51 -8.00
N TYR A 28 4.88 0.40 -8.94
CA TYR A 28 3.86 1.44 -8.76
C TYR A 28 3.00 1.62 -10.02
N ASP A 29 1.77 2.08 -9.84
CA ASP A 29 0.83 2.41 -10.92
C ASP A 29 0.17 3.75 -10.62
N LEU A 30 0.06 4.60 -11.65
CA LEU A 30 -0.59 5.92 -11.59
C LEU A 30 -1.93 5.96 -12.33
N GLN A 31 -2.26 4.93 -13.11
CA GLN A 31 -3.48 4.86 -13.93
C GLN A 31 -4.63 4.20 -13.17
N THR A 32 -4.36 3.20 -12.34
CA THR A 32 -5.41 2.56 -11.54
C THR A 32 -5.80 3.44 -10.35
N THR A 33 -7.08 3.81 -10.28
CA THR A 33 -7.63 4.71 -9.24
C THR A 33 -8.55 4.01 -8.23
N ALA A 34 -8.78 2.70 -8.38
CA ALA A 34 -9.68 1.94 -7.52
C ALA A 34 -9.21 0.49 -7.28
N PHE A 35 -9.67 -0.08 -6.16
CA PHE A 35 -9.56 -1.51 -5.88
C PHE A 35 -10.84 -2.22 -6.34
N SER A 36 -10.71 -3.36 -7.02
CA SER A 36 -11.82 -4.30 -7.21
C SER A 36 -12.08 -5.09 -5.93
N THR A 37 -11.05 -5.35 -5.13
CA THR A 37 -11.15 -5.91 -3.78
C THR A 37 -10.02 -5.37 -2.92
N ALA A 38 -10.33 -4.82 -1.75
CA ALA A 38 -9.32 -4.21 -0.88
C ALA A 38 -8.41 -5.21 -0.15
N GLY A 39 -8.66 -6.51 -0.24
CA GLY A 39 -7.95 -7.52 0.54
C GLY A 39 -8.13 -7.29 2.05
N THR A 40 -7.07 -7.51 2.82
CA THR A 40 -7.07 -7.22 4.27
C THR A 40 -6.38 -5.89 4.55
N ARG A 41 -7.12 -4.91 5.09
CA ARG A 41 -6.52 -3.65 5.57
C ARG A 41 -5.80 -3.91 6.88
N ILE A 42 -4.49 -3.69 6.91
CA ILE A 42 -3.63 -3.90 8.08
C ILE A 42 -3.25 -2.59 8.78
N ALA A 43 -3.37 -1.45 8.08
CA ALA A 43 -3.22 -0.12 8.68
C ALA A 43 -3.94 0.95 7.86
N GLY A 44 -4.14 2.13 8.44
CA GLY A 44 -4.61 3.30 7.72
C GLY A 44 -5.19 4.37 8.63
N GLY A 45 -5.58 5.48 8.02
CA GLY A 45 -6.20 6.60 8.71
C GLY A 45 -6.18 7.87 7.86
N TYR A 46 -6.42 8.99 8.53
CA TYR A 46 -6.31 10.32 7.94
C TYR A 46 -5.02 10.98 8.41
N LEU A 47 -4.25 11.54 7.49
CA LEU A 47 -3.08 12.37 7.78
C LEU A 47 -3.35 13.79 7.31
N GLY A 48 -3.16 14.75 8.23
CA GLY A 48 -3.34 16.16 7.98
C GLY A 48 -2.01 16.92 8.01
N GLY A 49 -1.86 17.88 7.10
CA GLY A 49 -0.65 18.71 7.00
C GLY A 49 0.57 18.02 6.35
N LYS A 50 1.57 18.81 5.96
CA LYS A 50 2.73 18.36 5.16
C LYS A 50 3.73 17.43 5.89
N THR A 51 3.53 17.16 7.18
CA THR A 51 4.57 16.56 8.06
C THR A 51 4.06 15.62 9.13
N ALA A 52 2.87 15.01 9.00
CA ALA A 52 2.40 14.02 9.99
C ALA A 52 2.98 12.63 9.68
N PRO A 53 4.02 12.15 10.40
CA PRO A 53 4.51 10.79 10.20
C PRO A 53 3.50 9.78 10.75
N PHE A 54 3.41 8.63 10.10
CA PHE A 54 2.80 7.44 10.66
C PHE A 54 3.84 6.32 10.72
N SER A 55 3.95 5.67 11.87
CA SER A 55 4.83 4.52 12.04
C SER A 55 3.95 3.29 12.25
N LEU A 56 4.20 2.27 11.43
CA LEU A 56 3.58 0.96 11.59
C LEU A 56 4.27 0.25 12.76
N GLY A 57 3.49 -0.24 13.73
CA GLY A 57 4.00 -0.94 14.91
C GLY A 57 2.95 -1.90 15.47
N GLY A 58 3.36 -2.75 16.43
CA GLY A 58 2.47 -3.75 17.04
C GLY A 58 2.07 -4.84 16.06
N ASP A 59 0.76 -5.05 15.88
CA ASP A 59 0.14 -6.09 15.05
C ASP A 59 0.53 -6.02 13.56
N PHE A 60 1.12 -4.92 13.09
CA PHE A 60 1.71 -4.87 11.76
C PHE A 60 2.81 -5.92 11.56
N ILE A 61 3.60 -6.20 12.61
CA ILE A 61 4.65 -7.24 12.60
C ILE A 61 4.07 -8.64 12.92
N ALA A 62 2.73 -8.77 12.99
CA ALA A 62 2.11 -10.08 13.16
C ALA A 62 2.52 -11.00 12.01
N PHE A 63 2.82 -12.24 12.35
CA PHE A 63 3.23 -13.27 11.39
C PHE A 63 2.22 -13.46 10.25
N SER A 64 0.93 -13.19 10.50
CA SER A 64 -0.15 -13.25 9.50
C SER A 64 -0.05 -12.19 8.40
N ASN A 65 0.76 -11.16 8.58
CA ASN A 65 0.92 -10.04 7.64
C ASN A 65 2.24 -10.15 6.85
N GLN A 66 3.00 -11.24 7.01
CA GLN A 66 4.23 -11.48 6.25
C GLN A 66 3.91 -11.80 4.79
N LEU A 67 4.69 -11.22 3.88
CA LEU A 67 4.62 -11.51 2.46
C LEU A 67 5.37 -12.81 2.15
N GLY A 68 4.84 -13.61 1.23
CA GLY A 68 5.49 -14.86 0.81
C GLY A 68 5.17 -16.03 1.74
N GLN A 69 4.03 -16.00 2.43
CA GLN A 69 3.61 -17.09 3.32
C GLN A 69 3.05 -18.31 2.56
N THR A 70 3.14 -18.32 1.23
CA THR A 70 2.27 -19.18 0.43
C THR A 70 2.65 -20.66 0.43
N ILE A 71 1.95 -21.40 1.28
CA ILE A 71 1.42 -22.73 0.98
C ILE A 71 0.65 -22.64 -0.36
N ALA A 72 1.20 -23.25 -1.42
CA ALA A 72 0.65 -23.36 -2.78
C ALA A 72 1.11 -22.37 -3.90
N GLY A 73 2.19 -21.60 -3.71
CA GLY A 73 2.91 -20.97 -4.84
C GLY A 73 2.29 -19.71 -5.47
N VAL A 74 1.45 -18.97 -4.75
CA VAL A 74 0.94 -17.64 -5.16
C VAL A 74 1.78 -16.54 -4.48
N SER A 75 2.15 -15.46 -5.18
CA SER A 75 2.84 -14.32 -4.54
C SER A 75 1.86 -13.45 -3.76
N ASP A 76 2.24 -13.02 -2.55
CA ASP A 76 1.50 -12.01 -1.79
C ASP A 76 1.92 -10.58 -2.19
N THR A 77 1.02 -9.61 -2.02
CA THR A 77 1.30 -8.19 -2.27
C THR A 77 0.97 -7.32 -1.06
N LEU A 78 1.78 -6.29 -0.85
CA LEU A 78 1.51 -5.19 0.06
C LEU A 78 1.21 -3.93 -0.75
N THR A 79 -0.01 -3.41 -0.64
CA THR A 79 -0.48 -2.26 -1.44
C THR A 79 -0.74 -1.06 -0.55
N LEU A 80 -0.10 0.08 -0.85
CA LEU A 80 -0.38 1.37 -0.24
C LEU A 80 -1.40 2.13 -1.10
N GLY A 81 -2.62 2.30 -0.60
CA GLY A 81 -3.65 3.14 -1.21
C GLY A 81 -3.68 4.53 -0.59
N VAL A 82 -3.79 5.56 -1.43
CA VAL A 82 -3.84 6.97 -1.00
C VAL A 82 -4.97 7.69 -1.72
N ARG A 83 -5.74 8.51 -0.98
CA ARG A 83 -6.85 9.30 -1.52
C ARG A 83 -6.80 10.74 -0.99
N PRO A 84 -6.80 11.75 -1.85
CA PRO A 84 -6.87 13.15 -1.41
C PRO A 84 -8.21 13.43 -0.70
N GLY A 85 -8.20 14.32 0.30
CA GLY A 85 -9.41 14.75 1.00
C GLY A 85 -10.37 15.59 0.14
N THR A 86 -9.94 16.02 -1.04
CA THR A 86 -10.73 16.78 -2.01
C THR A 86 -10.69 16.11 -3.38
N ALA A 87 -11.77 16.25 -4.16
CA ALA A 87 -11.81 15.77 -5.54
C ALA A 87 -10.68 16.41 -6.36
N ASN A 88 -10.00 15.61 -7.20
CA ASN A 88 -8.85 16.02 -8.02
C ASN A 88 -7.70 16.66 -7.22
N GLY A 89 -7.57 16.33 -5.94
CA GLY A 89 -6.45 16.79 -5.12
C GLY A 89 -5.18 15.96 -5.36
N ASP A 90 -4.03 16.57 -5.14
CA ASP A 90 -2.74 15.89 -5.19
C ASP A 90 -2.30 15.43 -3.80
N VAL A 91 -1.72 14.22 -3.75
CA VAL A 91 -1.02 13.73 -2.55
C VAL A 91 0.42 13.41 -2.92
N SER A 92 1.35 13.90 -2.09
CA SER A 92 2.77 13.62 -2.22
C SER A 92 3.29 13.11 -0.88
N GLY A 93 4.06 12.04 -0.93
CA GLY A 93 4.60 11.37 0.25
C GLY A 93 5.86 10.60 -0.08
N LEU A 94 6.52 10.10 0.96
CA LEU A 94 7.75 9.32 0.86
C LEU A 94 7.56 8.03 1.65
N LEU A 95 7.64 6.90 0.96
CA LEU A 95 7.69 5.58 1.59
C LEU A 95 9.15 5.22 1.82
N LYS A 96 9.48 4.83 3.06
CA LYS A 96 10.80 4.28 3.42
C LYS A 96 10.58 2.94 4.12
N TRP A 97 11.34 1.92 3.71
CA TRP A 97 11.44 0.66 4.42
C TRP A 97 12.91 0.33 4.65
N TYR A 98 13.17 -0.51 5.64
CA TYR A 98 14.47 -1.11 5.89
C TYR A 98 14.32 -2.61 5.68
N ASP A 99 15.15 -3.16 4.79
CA ASP A 99 15.33 -4.60 4.69
C ASP A 99 16.51 -4.98 5.60
N LEU A 100 16.22 -5.75 6.64
CA LEU A 100 17.21 -6.20 7.62
C LEU A 100 17.65 -7.61 7.20
N THR A 101 18.46 -7.68 6.15
CA THR A 101 19.17 -8.92 5.80
C THR A 101 20.32 -9.20 6.76
#